data_AF-A0A0F9MV72-F1
#
_entry.id   AF-A0A0F9MV72-F1
#
_cell.length_a   1.000
_cell.length_b   1.000
_cell.length_c   1.000
_cell.angle_alpha   90.00
_cell.angle_beta   90.00
_cell.angle_gamma   90.00
#
_symmetry.space_group_name_H-M   'P 1'
#
loop_
_entity.id
_entity.type
_entity.pdbx_description
1 polymer ?
#
loop_
_entity_poly.entity_id
_entity_poly.type
_entity_poly.pdbx_seq_one_letter_code
_entity_poly.pdbx_strand_id
1 'polypeptide(L)'
;MTPDELQKFELALAQPCMAITARGLRIDEERRLSMIAVLEAEIAPLHDELQGIVLPLVAENEAKLKKLKKWHLFVEKWCCSCCRGGVKKAAACWSCAGFEKSPTKKMIGEYLKAEGIWYATDVLLPCLKCGGQGKGSKLLYKPSSDDQTKIVLYDLCRLPKRMLKKKLTVAEDKLKTLVAFDKRGIVPKLLKITKHATIVSILERMKPGPDGRLRTFLNPAGTETGRFSSAGGFLEPFSTNLQNLPKREAAKDPKYDVRRCVIPDEGCVLIEADLGQAEARVTAYLANDEPLIRRWEHASFDVHKWMASIAFEKEMSEVTKGEREYIGKTVSHAANYGTGAKTYMQAVNSESDVTGFTISLAFAERALASVHRARPALKKWWRRVDAALRSQGTLTTVWGRKRTFFGRRQGDGWLDHTHKEAIAFEPQSAVADVLNMGLLAYWDRFDGRLGTIMLQIHDAVLIQTETPKRAMAAQALKSCLTIPMKIGERELTIPVDVSWSERSWGEMEE
;
A
#
# COMPACT_ATOMS: atom_id res chain seq x y z
N MET A 1 31.23 -12.95 0.69
CA MET A 1 31.03 -14.41 0.66
C MET A 1 31.39 -14.92 -0.72
N THR A 2 31.97 -16.12 -0.80
CA THR A 2 32.07 -16.89 -2.04
C THR A 2 30.68 -17.36 -2.50
N PRO A 3 30.49 -17.80 -3.75
CA PRO A 3 29.20 -18.35 -4.20
C PRO A 3 28.69 -19.49 -3.32
N ASP A 4 29.58 -20.38 -2.88
CA ASP A 4 29.22 -21.52 -2.02
C ASP A 4 28.81 -21.07 -0.62
N GLU A 5 29.50 -20.09 -0.04
CA GLU A 5 29.12 -19.48 1.24
C GLU A 5 27.76 -18.80 1.15
N LEU A 6 27.50 -18.06 0.06
CA LEU A 6 26.22 -17.39 -0.15
C LEU A 6 25.10 -18.42 -0.32
N GLN A 7 25.34 -19.51 -1.05
CA GLN A 7 24.35 -20.59 -1.19
C GLN A 7 24.02 -21.23 0.16
N LYS A 8 25.03 -21.54 0.98
CA LYS A 8 24.82 -22.08 2.34
C LYS A 8 24.04 -21.10 3.22
N PHE A 9 24.38 -19.81 3.14
CA PHE A 9 23.68 -18.75 3.84
C PHE A 9 22.20 -18.69 3.47
N GLU A 10 21.88 -18.68 2.17
CA GLU A 10 20.48 -18.66 1.68
C GLU A 10 19.69 -19.89 2.11
N LEU A 11 20.31 -21.08 2.05
CA LEU A 11 19.69 -22.32 2.52
C LEU A 11 19.41 -22.29 4.03
N ALA A 12 20.31 -21.69 4.81
CA ALA A 12 20.14 -21.56 6.26
C ALA A 12 18.93 -20.68 6.64
N LEU A 13 18.53 -19.72 5.80
CA LEU A 13 17.37 -18.86 6.03
C LEU A 13 16.02 -19.60 5.88
N ALA A 14 16.00 -20.79 5.26
CA ALA A 14 14.77 -21.54 5.08
C ALA A 14 14.12 -21.96 6.40
N GLN A 15 14.91 -22.40 7.38
CA GLN A 15 14.38 -22.83 8.69
C GLN A 15 13.74 -21.68 9.48
N PRO A 16 14.40 -20.51 9.66
CA PRO A 16 13.75 -19.34 10.24
C PRO A 16 12.46 -18.95 9.52
N CYS A 17 12.44 -18.92 8.18
CA CYS A 17 11.25 -18.59 7.41
C CYS A 17 10.08 -19.55 7.69
N MET A 18 10.33 -20.85 7.69
CA MET A 18 9.32 -21.86 8.01
C MET A 18 8.79 -21.73 9.44
N ALA A 19 9.68 -21.46 10.40
CA ALA A 19 9.31 -21.31 11.80
C ALA A 19 8.48 -20.03 12.03
N ILE A 20 8.86 -18.92 11.42
CA ILE A 20 8.09 -17.66 11.43
C ILE A 20 6.68 -17.90 10.87
N THR A 21 6.58 -18.56 9.71
CA THR A 21 5.29 -18.91 9.10
C THR A 21 4.46 -19.82 10.02
N ALA A 22 5.07 -20.83 10.65
CA ALA A 22 4.37 -21.75 11.54
C ALA A 22 3.81 -21.06 12.79
N ARG A 23 4.60 -20.15 13.39
CA ARG A 23 4.25 -19.38 14.58
C ARG A 23 3.06 -18.47 14.33
N GLY A 24 3.11 -17.64 13.30
CA GLY A 24 2.10 -16.60 13.05
C GLY A 24 2.03 -15.54 14.14
N LEU A 25 1.35 -14.44 13.83
CA LEU A 25 1.13 -13.31 14.74
C LEU A 25 -0.23 -13.43 15.42
N ARG A 26 -0.31 -13.23 16.73
CA ARG A 26 -1.59 -13.18 17.44
C ARG A 26 -2.38 -11.93 17.03
N ILE A 27 -3.66 -12.11 16.72
CA ILE A 27 -4.56 -11.03 16.31
C ILE A 27 -5.63 -10.77 17.37
N ASP A 28 -5.82 -9.50 17.70
CA ASP A 28 -6.97 -8.99 18.44
C ASP A 28 -8.18 -8.93 17.49
N GLU A 29 -8.96 -10.01 17.45
CA GLU A 29 -10.10 -10.17 16.54
C GLU A 29 -11.23 -9.17 16.85
N GLU A 30 -11.46 -8.87 18.13
CA GLU A 30 -12.48 -7.90 18.55
C GLU A 30 -12.13 -6.50 18.03
N ARG A 31 -10.88 -6.07 18.22
CA ARG A 31 -10.38 -4.78 17.70
C ARG A 31 -10.45 -4.74 16.17
N ARG A 32 -10.06 -5.83 15.49
CA ARG A 32 -10.12 -5.92 14.01
C ARG A 32 -11.54 -5.71 13.50
N LEU A 33 -12.52 -6.39 14.08
CA LEU A 33 -13.93 -6.27 13.71
C LEU A 33 -14.50 -4.89 14.05
N SER A 34 -14.14 -4.33 15.21
CA SER A 34 -14.53 -2.96 15.58
C SER A 34 -13.99 -1.92 14.59
N MET A 35 -12.74 -2.06 14.13
CA MET A 35 -12.16 -1.15 13.14
C MET A 35 -12.88 -1.24 11.78
N ILE A 36 -13.24 -2.45 11.35
CA ILE A 36 -14.04 -2.64 10.12
C ILE A 36 -15.39 -1.92 10.26
N ALA A 37 -16.11 -2.16 11.36
CA ALA A 37 -17.43 -1.56 11.58
C ALA A 37 -17.39 -0.02 11.57
N VAL A 38 -16.37 0.58 12.18
CA VAL A 38 -16.16 2.05 12.17
C VAL A 38 -15.96 2.57 10.74
N LEU A 39 -15.09 1.92 9.96
CA LEU A 39 -14.79 2.34 8.60
C LEU A 39 -16.01 2.17 7.66
N GLU A 40 -16.74 1.07 7.80
CA GLU A 40 -17.97 0.81 7.04
C GLU A 40 -19.06 1.83 7.37
N ALA A 41 -19.22 2.19 8.65
CA ALA A 41 -20.14 3.23 9.09
C ALA A 41 -19.78 4.61 8.51
N GLU A 42 -18.50 4.90 8.27
CA GLU A 42 -18.08 6.14 7.58
C GLU A 42 -18.23 6.06 6.05
N ILE A 43 -18.19 4.88 5.45
CA ILE A 43 -18.39 4.68 4.00
C ILE A 43 -19.86 4.87 3.62
N ALA A 44 -20.79 4.31 4.40
CA ALA A 44 -22.22 4.30 4.08
C ALA A 44 -22.81 5.68 3.72
N PRO A 45 -22.68 6.75 4.55
CA PRO A 45 -23.23 8.06 4.22
C PRO A 45 -22.57 8.67 2.98
N LEU A 46 -21.25 8.47 2.78
CA LEU A 46 -20.55 8.95 1.58
C LEU A 46 -21.06 8.26 0.32
N HIS A 47 -21.41 6.97 0.42
CA HIS A 47 -22.01 6.22 -0.68
C HIS A 47 -23.38 6.78 -1.04
N ASP A 48 -24.23 7.05 -0.05
CA ASP A 48 -25.57 7.62 -0.26
C ASP A 48 -25.53 9.03 -0.86
N GLU A 49 -24.63 9.88 -0.36
CA GLU A 49 -24.38 11.20 -0.96
C GLU A 49 -23.93 11.09 -2.43
N LEU A 50 -23.05 10.14 -2.73
CA LEU A 50 -22.63 9.88 -4.12
C LEU A 50 -23.78 9.36 -4.97
N GLN A 51 -24.67 8.49 -4.47
CA GLN A 51 -25.87 8.11 -5.20
C GLN A 51 -26.71 9.34 -5.53
N GLY A 52 -26.97 10.20 -4.54
CA GLY A 52 -27.77 11.42 -4.70
C GLY A 52 -27.20 12.39 -5.74
N ILE A 53 -25.88 12.46 -5.88
CA ILE A 53 -25.22 13.31 -6.89
C ILE A 53 -25.17 12.64 -8.26
N VAL A 54 -24.86 11.34 -8.33
CA VAL A 54 -24.52 10.64 -9.57
C VAL A 54 -25.76 10.11 -10.29
N LEU A 55 -26.74 9.55 -9.58
CA LEU A 55 -27.91 8.94 -10.21
C LEU A 55 -28.74 9.93 -11.06
N PRO A 56 -28.99 11.18 -10.62
CA PRO A 56 -29.64 12.18 -11.46
C PRO A 56 -28.86 12.46 -12.75
N LEU A 57 -27.52 12.58 -12.66
CA LEU A 57 -26.66 12.79 -13.83
C LEU A 57 -26.71 11.64 -14.82
N VAL A 58 -26.76 10.41 -14.32
CA VAL A 58 -26.89 9.21 -15.13
C VAL A 58 -28.25 9.19 -15.83
N ALA A 59 -29.34 9.46 -15.10
CA ALA A 59 -30.70 9.51 -15.64
C ALA A 59 -30.86 10.59 -16.72
N GLU A 60 -30.42 11.82 -16.46
CA GLU A 60 -30.43 12.94 -17.42
C GLU A 60 -29.63 12.64 -18.70
N ASN A 61 -28.64 11.74 -18.62
CA ASN A 61 -27.78 11.36 -19.74
C ASN A 61 -28.08 9.97 -20.31
N GLU A 62 -29.27 9.40 -20.06
CA GLU A 62 -29.64 8.04 -20.48
C GLU A 62 -29.42 7.80 -21.98
N ALA A 63 -29.96 8.68 -22.84
CA ALA A 63 -29.86 8.53 -24.30
C ALA A 63 -28.40 8.49 -24.78
N LYS A 64 -27.55 9.33 -24.17
CA LYS A 64 -26.11 9.37 -24.44
C LYS A 64 -25.41 8.09 -23.97
N LEU A 65 -25.73 7.61 -22.78
CA LEU A 65 -25.16 6.36 -22.23
C LEU A 65 -25.60 5.13 -23.01
N LYS A 66 -26.85 5.10 -23.51
CA LYS A 66 -27.35 4.06 -24.42
C LYS A 66 -26.59 4.09 -25.75
N LYS A 67 -26.37 5.27 -26.34
CA LYS A 67 -25.56 5.42 -27.57
C LYS A 67 -24.11 4.95 -27.39
N LEU A 68 -23.54 5.19 -26.22
CA LEU A 68 -22.19 4.71 -25.85
C LEU A 68 -22.15 3.23 -25.44
N LYS A 69 -23.30 2.51 -25.46
CA LYS A 69 -23.44 1.13 -24.98
C LYS A 69 -23.00 0.94 -23.52
N LYS A 70 -23.11 1.99 -22.69
CA LYS A 70 -22.64 2.02 -21.30
C LYS A 70 -23.77 2.09 -20.26
N TRP A 71 -25.01 2.31 -20.69
CA TRP A 71 -26.18 2.38 -19.79
C TRP A 71 -26.30 1.17 -18.85
N HIS A 72 -26.08 -0.03 -19.39
CA HIS A 72 -26.18 -1.29 -18.64
C HIS A 72 -25.25 -1.35 -17.42
N LEU A 73 -24.16 -0.57 -17.40
CA LEU A 73 -23.23 -0.55 -16.27
C LEU A 73 -23.87 0.04 -15.03
N PHE A 74 -24.80 0.99 -15.17
CA PHE A 74 -25.48 1.66 -14.05
C PHE A 74 -26.82 1.01 -13.70
N VAL A 75 -27.20 -0.08 -14.36
CA VAL A 75 -28.50 -0.72 -14.18
C VAL A 75 -28.29 -2.06 -13.48
N GLU A 76 -28.68 -2.12 -12.22
CA GLU A 76 -28.72 -3.38 -11.48
C GLU A 76 -30.09 -4.04 -11.70
N LYS A 77 -30.08 -5.24 -12.27
CA LYS A 77 -31.28 -6.05 -12.50
C LYS A 77 -31.40 -7.08 -11.41
N TRP A 78 -32.62 -7.27 -10.88
CA TRP A 78 -32.92 -8.38 -9.99
C TRP A 78 -34.07 -9.22 -10.53
N CYS A 79 -34.11 -10.46 -10.06
CA CYS A 79 -35.18 -11.41 -10.34
C CYS A 79 -35.51 -12.15 -9.04
N CYS A 80 -36.78 -12.20 -8.66
CA CYS A 80 -37.23 -13.07 -7.56
C CYS A 80 -36.80 -14.53 -7.80
N SER A 81 -36.33 -15.22 -6.77
CA SER A 81 -36.05 -16.66 -6.80
C SER A 81 -37.26 -17.48 -7.30
N CYS A 82 -38.47 -16.99 -7.04
CA CYS A 82 -39.74 -17.57 -7.45
C CYS A 82 -40.02 -17.52 -8.97
N CYS A 83 -39.35 -16.66 -9.74
CA CYS A 83 -39.67 -16.45 -11.17
C CYS A 83 -38.84 -17.31 -12.16
N ARG A 84 -38.15 -18.34 -11.65
CA ARG A 84 -37.31 -19.31 -12.42
C ARG A 84 -36.38 -18.64 -13.44
N GLY A 85 -35.50 -17.74 -12.99
CA GLY A 85 -34.55 -17.06 -13.89
C GLY A 85 -35.23 -16.22 -14.98
N GLY A 86 -36.53 -15.95 -14.83
CA GLY A 86 -37.24 -15.05 -15.69
C GLY A 86 -37.95 -15.61 -16.91
N VAL A 87 -38.23 -16.91 -16.92
CA VAL A 87 -38.94 -17.60 -18.00
C VAL A 87 -40.47 -17.36 -17.92
N LYS A 88 -41.02 -17.03 -16.75
CA LYS A 88 -42.44 -16.64 -16.64
C LYS A 88 -42.64 -15.15 -16.97
N LYS A 89 -43.39 -14.86 -18.04
CA LYS A 89 -43.87 -13.50 -18.35
C LYS A 89 -44.76 -12.99 -17.21
N ALA A 90 -44.57 -11.72 -16.81
CA ALA A 90 -45.33 -11.04 -15.75
C ALA A 90 -46.86 -11.15 -15.92
N ALA A 91 -47.35 -11.30 -17.15
CA ALA A 91 -48.76 -11.52 -17.48
C ALA A 91 -49.38 -12.79 -16.87
N ALA A 92 -48.59 -13.71 -16.31
CA ALA A 92 -49.08 -14.92 -15.65
C ALA A 92 -49.18 -14.81 -14.11
N CYS A 93 -48.85 -13.66 -13.50
CA CYS A 93 -48.90 -13.46 -12.04
C CYS A 93 -50.10 -12.58 -11.64
N TRP A 94 -51.26 -12.74 -12.28
CA TRP A 94 -52.46 -12.00 -11.89
C TRP A 94 -53.00 -12.40 -10.51
N SER A 95 -52.80 -13.66 -10.11
CA SER A 95 -53.09 -14.11 -8.74
C SER A 95 -52.21 -13.42 -7.69
N CYS A 96 -51.03 -12.95 -8.09
CA CYS A 96 -50.07 -12.23 -7.23
C CYS A 96 -50.47 -10.77 -7.00
N ALA A 97 -51.38 -10.25 -7.84
CA ALA A 97 -51.90 -8.90 -7.83
C ALA A 97 -53.30 -8.79 -7.18
N GLY A 98 -53.77 -9.86 -6.54
CA GLY A 98 -55.08 -9.92 -5.88
C GLY A 98 -56.26 -10.20 -6.82
N PHE A 99 -56.03 -10.46 -8.11
CA PHE A 99 -57.12 -10.84 -9.01
C PHE A 99 -57.47 -12.33 -8.83
N GLU A 100 -58.74 -12.63 -8.60
CA GLU A 100 -59.25 -14.01 -8.49
C GLU A 100 -59.16 -14.81 -9.80
N LYS A 101 -59.10 -14.12 -10.94
CA LYS A 101 -59.06 -14.69 -12.30
C LYS A 101 -58.16 -13.84 -13.20
N SER A 102 -57.71 -14.39 -14.33
CA SER A 102 -56.88 -13.66 -15.30
C SER A 102 -57.58 -12.37 -15.76
N PRO A 103 -57.05 -11.18 -15.43
CA PRO A 103 -57.68 -9.92 -15.75
C PRO A 103 -57.61 -9.64 -17.25
N THR A 104 -58.64 -8.97 -17.75
CA THR A 104 -58.67 -8.52 -19.15
C THR A 104 -57.74 -7.32 -19.33
N LYS A 105 -57.28 -7.07 -20.57
CA LYS A 105 -56.41 -5.91 -20.89
C LYS A 105 -57.00 -4.57 -20.43
N LYS A 106 -58.34 -4.45 -20.44
CA LYS A 106 -59.06 -3.26 -19.99
C LYS A 106 -58.93 -3.05 -18.47
N MET A 107 -59.11 -4.11 -17.68
CA MET A 107 -58.96 -4.06 -16.21
C MET A 107 -57.53 -3.69 -15.78
N ILE A 108 -56.52 -4.22 -16.49
CA ILE A 108 -55.12 -3.86 -16.24
C ILE A 108 -54.89 -2.37 -16.55
N GLY A 109 -55.45 -1.86 -17.65
CA GLY A 109 -55.31 -0.46 -18.03
C GLY A 109 -55.99 0.52 -17.07
N GLU A 110 -57.16 0.17 -16.54
CA GLU A 110 -57.89 0.97 -15.54
C GLU A 110 -57.16 1.02 -14.19
N TYR A 111 -56.62 -0.12 -13.73
CA TYR A 111 -55.81 -0.20 -12.50
C TYR A 111 -54.52 0.64 -12.60
N LEU A 112 -53.78 0.53 -13.71
CA LEU A 112 -52.55 1.29 -13.91
C LEU A 112 -52.80 2.82 -13.93
N LYS A 113 -53.94 3.26 -14.47
CA LYS A 113 -54.35 4.68 -14.49
C LYS A 113 -54.67 5.22 -13.11
N ALA A 114 -55.34 4.44 -12.25
CA ALA A 114 -55.70 4.86 -10.90
C ALA A 114 -54.47 5.09 -10.00
N GLU A 115 -53.40 4.31 -10.20
CA GLU A 115 -52.15 4.39 -9.44
C GLU A 115 -51.09 5.33 -10.08
N GLY A 116 -51.41 5.99 -11.21
CA GLY A 116 -50.50 6.91 -11.88
C GLY A 116 -49.34 6.26 -12.65
N ILE A 117 -49.49 5.01 -13.09
CA ILE A 117 -48.41 4.19 -13.69
C ILE A 117 -48.58 4.09 -15.22
N TRP A 118 -47.48 4.28 -15.97
CA TRP A 118 -47.51 4.46 -17.44
C TRP A 118 -47.21 3.18 -18.26
N TYR A 119 -46.52 2.17 -17.72
CA TYR A 119 -46.25 0.90 -18.41
C TYR A 119 -46.33 -0.34 -17.50
N ALA A 120 -46.85 -1.47 -18.02
CA ALA A 120 -47.02 -2.73 -17.26
C ALA A 120 -45.71 -3.40 -16.81
N THR A 121 -44.55 -2.93 -17.28
CA THR A 121 -43.23 -3.32 -16.78
C THR A 121 -42.87 -2.68 -15.45
N ASP A 122 -43.63 -1.66 -15.02
CA ASP A 122 -43.41 -0.90 -13.78
C ASP A 122 -44.24 -1.46 -12.61
N VAL A 123 -44.92 -2.60 -12.81
CA VAL A 123 -45.71 -3.28 -11.78
C VAL A 123 -44.76 -3.92 -10.76
N LEU A 124 -44.46 -3.17 -9.69
CA LEU A 124 -43.88 -3.67 -8.44
C LEU A 124 -45.01 -4.04 -7.47
N LEU A 125 -45.80 -5.07 -7.79
CA LEU A 125 -46.69 -5.64 -6.76
C LEU A 125 -45.87 -6.53 -5.83
N PRO A 126 -45.95 -6.35 -4.50
CA PRO A 126 -45.25 -7.21 -3.54
C PRO A 126 -45.71 -8.66 -3.70
N CYS A 127 -44.79 -9.59 -3.93
CA CYS A 127 -45.10 -11.01 -3.93
C CYS A 127 -45.55 -11.44 -2.53
N LEU A 128 -46.82 -11.81 -2.36
CA LEU A 128 -47.39 -12.23 -1.07
C LEU A 128 -46.72 -13.50 -0.46
N LYS A 129 -45.86 -14.21 -1.22
CA LYS A 129 -45.16 -15.42 -0.75
C LYS A 129 -43.73 -15.17 -0.26
N CYS A 130 -43.08 -14.09 -0.69
CA CYS A 130 -41.70 -13.77 -0.30
C CYS A 130 -41.43 -12.27 -0.06
N GLY A 131 -42.46 -11.43 -0.15
CA GLY A 131 -42.38 -9.97 -0.10
C GLY A 131 -41.76 -9.30 -1.35
N GLY A 132 -41.22 -10.05 -2.31
CA GLY A 132 -40.41 -9.50 -3.41
C GLY A 132 -41.20 -8.93 -4.59
N GLN A 133 -40.70 -7.84 -5.20
CA GLN A 133 -41.37 -7.11 -6.29
C GLN A 133 -41.19 -7.70 -7.72
N GLY A 134 -41.03 -9.02 -7.87
CA GLY A 134 -40.88 -9.65 -9.21
C GLY A 134 -39.51 -9.45 -9.89
N LYS A 135 -39.51 -9.08 -11.19
CA LYS A 135 -38.30 -8.66 -11.92
C LYS A 135 -38.27 -7.14 -11.97
N GLY A 136 -37.13 -6.54 -11.68
CA GLY A 136 -36.97 -5.10 -11.78
C GLY A 136 -35.56 -4.70 -12.12
N SER A 137 -35.39 -3.41 -12.33
CA SER A 137 -34.09 -2.80 -12.48
C SER A 137 -34.06 -1.45 -11.82
N LYS A 138 -32.94 -1.11 -11.18
CA LYS A 138 -32.72 0.19 -10.55
C LYS A 138 -31.41 0.77 -11.04
N LEU A 139 -31.33 2.09 -11.05
CA LEU A 139 -30.06 2.75 -11.22
C LEU A 139 -29.22 2.57 -9.96
N LEU A 140 -27.94 2.29 -10.15
CA LEU A 140 -26.99 2.09 -9.07
C LEU A 140 -25.60 2.54 -9.53
N TYR A 141 -24.99 3.42 -8.74
CA TYR A 141 -23.58 3.74 -8.84
C TYR A 141 -22.79 2.85 -7.87
N LYS A 142 -21.63 2.34 -8.29
CA LYS A 142 -20.70 1.53 -7.50
C LYS A 142 -19.37 2.27 -7.52
N PRO A 143 -19.00 3.01 -6.45
CA PRO A 143 -17.72 3.72 -6.39
C PRO A 143 -16.49 2.83 -6.60
N SER A 144 -16.60 1.53 -6.28
CA SER A 144 -15.57 0.52 -6.55
C SER A 144 -15.44 0.14 -8.03
N SER A 145 -16.38 0.53 -8.89
CA SER A 145 -16.33 0.29 -10.32
C SER A 145 -15.54 1.39 -11.03
N ASP A 146 -14.33 1.03 -11.42
CA ASP A 146 -13.44 1.84 -12.25
C ASP A 146 -14.12 2.40 -13.51
N ASP A 147 -14.93 1.58 -14.18
CA ASP A 147 -15.58 1.95 -15.44
C ASP A 147 -16.71 2.93 -15.23
N GLN A 148 -17.57 2.69 -14.23
CA GLN A 148 -18.61 3.67 -13.88
C GLN A 148 -17.96 5.00 -13.46
N THR A 149 -16.92 4.94 -12.62
CA THR A 149 -16.20 6.14 -12.15
C THR A 149 -15.60 6.93 -13.31
N LYS A 150 -14.94 6.27 -14.27
CA LYS A 150 -14.40 6.94 -15.48
C LYS A 150 -15.50 7.65 -16.28
N ILE A 151 -16.67 7.01 -16.43
CA ILE A 151 -17.81 7.59 -17.16
C ILE A 151 -18.33 8.82 -16.42
N VAL A 152 -18.58 8.69 -15.12
CA VAL A 152 -19.09 9.79 -14.29
C VAL A 152 -18.15 10.98 -14.33
N LEU A 153 -16.85 10.77 -14.09
CA LEU A 153 -15.88 11.86 -14.03
C LEU A 153 -15.59 12.49 -15.39
N TYR A 154 -15.32 11.68 -16.43
CA TYR A 154 -14.84 12.20 -17.71
C TYR A 154 -15.93 12.43 -18.76
N ASP A 155 -16.93 11.55 -18.82
CA ASP A 155 -17.97 11.63 -19.85
C ASP A 155 -19.16 12.49 -19.39
N LEU A 156 -19.53 12.43 -18.11
CA LEU A 156 -20.66 13.17 -17.53
C LEU A 156 -20.22 14.50 -16.91
N CYS A 157 -19.27 14.49 -15.98
CA CYS A 157 -18.79 15.70 -15.30
C CYS A 157 -17.76 16.50 -16.12
N ARG A 158 -17.27 15.94 -17.24
CA ARG A 158 -16.31 16.58 -18.16
C ARG A 158 -15.01 17.02 -17.49
N LEU A 159 -14.57 16.30 -16.44
CA LEU A 159 -13.28 16.57 -15.81
C LEU A 159 -12.13 16.25 -16.78
N PRO A 160 -10.95 16.90 -16.59
CA PRO A 160 -9.76 16.58 -17.38
C PRO A 160 -9.42 15.09 -17.33
N LYS A 161 -9.31 14.45 -18.50
CA LYS A 161 -8.97 13.03 -18.59
C LYS A 161 -7.58 12.76 -18.02
N ARG A 162 -7.45 11.72 -17.20
CA ARG A 162 -6.16 11.25 -16.68
C ARG A 162 -5.79 9.90 -17.29
N MET A 163 -4.51 9.79 -17.66
CA MET A 163 -3.99 8.64 -18.38
C MET A 163 -2.84 8.01 -17.61
N LEU A 164 -2.79 6.68 -17.57
CA LEU A 164 -1.67 5.88 -17.10
C LEU A 164 -1.37 4.82 -18.18
N LYS A 165 -0.12 4.73 -18.64
CA LYS A 165 0.29 3.82 -19.72
C LYS A 165 -0.65 3.87 -20.94
N LYS A 166 -1.03 5.09 -21.36
CA LYS A 166 -1.96 5.37 -22.47
C LYS A 166 -3.41 4.87 -22.27
N LYS A 167 -3.82 4.48 -21.05
CA LYS A 167 -5.20 4.11 -20.71
C LYS A 167 -5.81 5.10 -19.72
N LEU A 168 -7.12 5.33 -19.80
CA LEU A 168 -7.85 6.14 -18.81
C LEU A 168 -7.76 5.47 -17.44
N THR A 169 -7.54 6.26 -16.40
CA THR A 169 -7.31 5.77 -15.03
C THR A 169 -8.08 6.59 -14.02
N VAL A 170 -8.50 5.94 -12.93
CA VAL A 170 -9.05 6.56 -11.72
C VAL A 170 -8.19 6.20 -10.50
N ALA A 171 -6.91 5.93 -10.73
CA ALA A 171 -5.94 5.74 -9.65
C ALA A 171 -5.91 6.97 -8.73
N GLU A 172 -5.71 6.72 -7.44
CA GLU A 172 -5.78 7.71 -6.37
C GLU A 172 -4.92 8.95 -6.64
N ASP A 173 -3.66 8.75 -7.05
CA ASP A 173 -2.71 9.84 -7.37
C ASP A 173 -3.23 10.75 -8.49
N LYS A 174 -3.95 10.19 -9.47
CA LYS A 174 -4.56 10.95 -10.56
C LYS A 174 -5.85 11.62 -10.12
N LEU A 175 -6.67 10.97 -9.27
CA LEU A 175 -7.87 11.57 -8.72
C LEU A 175 -7.57 12.80 -7.86
N LYS A 176 -6.50 12.78 -7.06
CA LYS A 176 -6.05 13.94 -6.25
C LYS A 176 -5.83 15.19 -7.10
N THR A 177 -5.32 15.04 -8.32
CA THR A 177 -5.14 16.16 -9.27
C THR A 177 -6.44 16.70 -9.89
N LEU A 178 -7.58 16.07 -9.64
CA LEU A 178 -8.90 16.47 -10.14
C LEU A 178 -9.74 17.19 -9.10
N VAL A 179 -9.33 17.20 -7.83
CA VAL A 179 -10.09 17.84 -6.73
C VAL A 179 -10.42 19.29 -7.04
N ALA A 180 -9.45 20.07 -7.57
CA ALA A 180 -9.66 21.47 -7.94
C ALA A 180 -10.62 21.69 -9.12
N PHE A 181 -10.84 20.66 -9.95
CA PHE A 181 -11.74 20.73 -11.10
C PHE A 181 -13.16 20.23 -10.76
N ASP A 182 -13.32 19.56 -9.63
CA ASP A 182 -14.55 18.89 -9.25
C ASP A 182 -15.48 19.82 -8.46
N LYS A 183 -16.36 20.51 -9.20
CA LYS A 183 -17.38 21.40 -8.63
C LYS A 183 -18.49 20.67 -7.86
N ARG A 184 -18.63 19.35 -8.04
CA ARG A 184 -19.72 18.55 -7.46
C ARG A 184 -19.28 17.82 -6.19
N GLY A 185 -17.99 17.86 -5.84
CA GLY A 185 -17.45 17.21 -4.66
C GLY A 185 -17.55 15.68 -4.70
N ILE A 186 -17.54 15.07 -5.89
CA ILE A 186 -17.51 13.62 -6.13
C ILE A 186 -16.12 13.05 -5.82
N VAL A 187 -15.05 13.66 -6.33
CA VAL A 187 -13.66 13.21 -6.23
C VAL A 187 -13.19 13.13 -4.77
N PRO A 188 -13.40 14.15 -3.91
CA PRO A 188 -13.02 14.04 -2.49
C PRO A 188 -13.72 12.87 -1.77
N LYS A 189 -15.01 12.64 -2.06
CA LYS A 189 -15.78 11.52 -1.50
C LYS A 189 -15.24 10.17 -1.98
N LEU A 190 -14.95 10.05 -3.27
CA LEU A 190 -14.32 8.85 -3.83
C LEU A 190 -12.97 8.55 -3.18
N LEU A 191 -12.11 9.56 -3.01
CA LEU A 191 -10.82 9.39 -2.33
C LEU A 191 -10.99 8.87 -0.90
N LYS A 192 -11.96 9.42 -0.15
CA LYS A 192 -12.24 8.99 1.23
C LYS A 192 -12.78 7.55 1.27
N ILE A 193 -13.76 7.21 0.42
CA ILE A 193 -14.31 5.85 0.31
C ILE A 193 -13.23 4.85 -0.08
N THR A 194 -12.45 5.12 -1.13
CA THR A 194 -11.38 4.23 -1.59
C THR A 194 -10.37 3.99 -0.47
N LYS A 195 -9.98 5.03 0.26
CA LYS A 195 -9.08 4.90 1.41
C LYS A 195 -9.65 3.98 2.49
N HIS A 196 -10.89 4.22 2.94
CA HIS A 196 -11.54 3.36 3.95
C HIS A 196 -11.64 1.92 3.45
N ALA A 197 -12.10 1.72 2.21
CA ALA A 197 -12.23 0.40 1.60
C ALA A 197 -10.89 -0.34 1.47
N THR A 198 -9.78 0.37 1.20
CA THR A 198 -8.44 -0.23 1.19
C THR A 198 -8.07 -0.76 2.58
N ILE A 199 -8.34 0.01 3.64
CA ILE A 199 -8.04 -0.43 5.01
C ILE A 199 -8.96 -1.57 5.45
N VAL A 200 -10.26 -1.50 5.14
CA VAL A 200 -11.21 -2.62 5.37
C VAL A 200 -10.70 -3.88 4.67
N SER A 201 -10.32 -3.78 3.40
CA SER A 201 -9.78 -4.92 2.65
C SER A 201 -8.49 -5.51 3.25
N ILE A 202 -7.66 -4.70 3.90
CA ILE A 202 -6.48 -5.18 4.63
C ILE A 202 -6.93 -5.91 5.91
N LEU A 203 -7.82 -5.32 6.70
CA LEU A 203 -8.36 -5.91 7.92
C LEU A 203 -9.09 -7.23 7.64
N GLU A 204 -9.84 -7.35 6.55
CA GLU A 204 -10.47 -8.60 6.11
C GLU A 204 -9.43 -9.69 5.82
N ARG A 205 -8.31 -9.32 5.19
CA ARG A 205 -7.17 -10.22 4.91
C ARG A 205 -6.31 -10.54 6.14
N MET A 206 -6.52 -9.82 7.25
CA MET A 206 -5.89 -10.09 8.55
C MET A 206 -6.72 -11.00 9.45
N LYS A 207 -7.77 -11.63 8.93
CA LYS A 207 -8.57 -12.60 9.68
C LYS A 207 -7.67 -13.74 10.20
N PRO A 208 -7.62 -13.99 11.51
CA PRO A 208 -6.80 -15.06 12.07
C PRO A 208 -7.38 -16.44 11.75
N GLY A 209 -6.51 -17.45 11.80
CA GLY A 209 -6.87 -18.86 11.82
C GLY A 209 -7.56 -19.27 13.14
N PRO A 210 -7.97 -20.54 13.26
CA PRO A 210 -8.70 -21.05 14.43
C PRO A 210 -7.96 -20.90 15.77
N ASP A 211 -6.63 -20.78 15.74
CA ASP A 211 -5.77 -20.57 16.91
C ASP A 211 -5.56 -19.09 17.26
N GLY A 212 -6.30 -18.19 16.63
CA GLY A 212 -6.20 -16.74 16.86
C GLY A 212 -4.96 -16.11 16.22
N ARG A 213 -4.28 -16.81 15.30
CA ARG A 213 -3.04 -16.35 14.68
C ARG A 213 -3.17 -16.14 13.18
N LEU A 214 -2.46 -15.13 12.67
CA LEU A 214 -2.32 -14.80 11.27
C LEU A 214 -0.92 -15.17 10.78
N ARG A 215 -0.85 -15.95 9.72
CA ARG A 215 0.39 -16.47 9.13
C ARG A 215 0.63 -15.85 7.77
N THR A 216 1.91 -15.69 7.44
CA THR A 216 2.34 -15.27 6.10
C THR A 216 3.45 -16.20 5.64
N PHE A 217 3.52 -16.43 4.33
CA PHE A 217 4.58 -17.22 3.73
C PHE A 217 5.73 -16.32 3.35
N LEU A 218 6.88 -16.55 3.99
CA LEU A 218 8.12 -15.86 3.68
C LEU A 218 8.88 -16.64 2.61
N ASN A 219 9.24 -15.95 1.53
CA ASN A 219 10.10 -16.50 0.48
C ASN A 219 11.45 -15.78 0.50
N PRO A 220 12.53 -16.44 0.98
CA PRO A 220 13.86 -15.83 1.01
C PRO A 220 14.45 -15.60 -0.40
N ALA A 221 14.02 -16.39 -1.39
CA ALA A 221 14.43 -16.28 -2.78
C ALA A 221 13.43 -15.48 -3.65
N GLY A 222 12.51 -14.74 -3.02
CA GLY A 222 11.38 -14.11 -3.72
C GLY A 222 11.72 -12.79 -4.41
N THR A 223 12.89 -12.20 -4.14
CA THR A 223 13.30 -10.91 -4.70
C THR A 223 14.71 -10.97 -5.27
N GLU A 224 15.02 -10.08 -6.20
CA GLU A 224 16.36 -9.99 -6.80
C GLU A 224 17.38 -9.30 -5.86
N THR A 225 16.94 -8.76 -4.73
CA THR A 225 17.79 -8.03 -3.76
C THR A 225 18.09 -8.85 -2.49
N GLY A 226 17.61 -10.09 -2.39
CA GLY A 226 17.79 -10.91 -1.18
C GLY A 226 16.85 -10.53 -0.02
N ARG A 227 15.91 -9.60 -0.24
CA ARG A 227 14.81 -9.35 0.70
C ARG A 227 13.84 -10.52 0.69
N PHE A 228 13.29 -10.84 1.87
CA PHE A 228 12.17 -11.76 1.92
C PHE A 228 10.96 -11.10 1.26
N SER A 229 10.24 -11.86 0.44
CA SER A 229 8.88 -11.49 0.07
C SER A 229 7.89 -12.22 0.96
N SER A 230 6.76 -11.56 1.24
CA SER A 230 5.66 -12.14 2.01
C SER A 230 4.37 -12.14 1.19
N ALA A 231 3.60 -13.21 1.32
CA ALA A 231 2.29 -13.36 0.69
C ALA A 231 1.42 -14.36 1.47
N GLY A 232 0.13 -14.41 1.16
CA GLY A 232 -0.72 -15.55 1.54
C GLY A 232 -0.17 -16.84 0.92
N GLY A 233 -0.47 -17.98 1.56
CA GLY A 233 -0.04 -19.28 1.03
C GLY A 233 -0.91 -20.41 1.57
N PHE A 234 -0.43 -21.66 1.52
CA PHE A 234 -1.32 -22.81 1.64
C PHE A 234 -2.07 -22.91 2.98
N LEU A 235 -1.46 -22.50 4.09
CA LEU A 235 -2.10 -22.52 5.42
C LEU A 235 -3.19 -21.45 5.52
N GLU A 236 -2.95 -20.29 4.92
CA GLU A 236 -3.82 -19.12 5.00
C GLU A 236 -3.81 -18.40 3.64
N PRO A 237 -4.59 -18.90 2.66
CA PRO A 237 -4.52 -18.43 1.27
C PRO A 237 -5.04 -17.00 1.11
N PHE A 238 -5.83 -16.53 2.07
CA PHE A 238 -6.40 -15.18 2.09
C PHE A 238 -5.52 -14.16 2.85
N SER A 239 -4.43 -14.62 3.48
CA SER A 239 -3.53 -13.74 4.22
C SER A 239 -2.81 -12.76 3.28
N THR A 240 -2.43 -11.61 3.84
CA THR A 240 -1.77 -10.51 3.11
C THR A 240 -0.25 -10.56 3.25
N ASN A 241 0.42 -9.70 2.48
CA ASN A 241 1.81 -9.34 2.72
C ASN A 241 1.89 -8.53 4.02
N LEU A 242 2.41 -9.14 5.09
CA LEU A 242 2.52 -8.53 6.42
C LEU A 242 3.68 -7.52 6.52
N GLN A 243 4.58 -7.50 5.54
CA GLN A 243 5.65 -6.49 5.49
C GLN A 243 5.11 -5.12 5.08
N ASN A 244 4.05 -5.09 4.27
CA ASN A 244 3.47 -3.87 3.70
C ASN A 244 2.28 -3.30 4.50
N LEU A 245 2.15 -3.62 5.79
CA LEU A 245 1.07 -3.04 6.61
C LEU A 245 1.24 -1.51 6.71
N PRO A 246 0.17 -0.73 6.42
CA PRO A 246 0.21 0.74 6.42
C PRO A 246 0.82 1.34 7.69
N LYS A 247 1.82 2.20 7.56
CA LYS A 247 2.48 2.92 8.68
C LYS A 247 2.22 4.43 8.66
N ARG A 248 2.04 5.05 7.48
CA ARG A 248 1.81 6.50 7.38
C ARG A 248 0.36 6.86 7.66
N GLU A 249 -0.56 6.06 7.18
CA GLU A 249 -2.00 6.24 7.40
C GLU A 249 -2.33 6.07 8.88
N ALA A 250 -1.69 5.09 9.54
CA ALA A 250 -1.73 4.87 10.97
C ALA A 250 -1.39 6.14 11.77
N ALA A 251 -0.40 6.93 11.32
CA ALA A 251 0.01 8.16 11.98
C ALA A 251 -1.04 9.30 11.87
N LYS A 252 -2.01 9.23 10.94
CA LYS A 252 -3.09 10.24 10.87
C LYS A 252 -4.14 10.02 11.94
N ASP A 253 -4.60 8.78 12.04
CA ASP A 253 -5.77 8.39 12.80
C ASP A 253 -5.63 6.91 13.17
N PRO A 254 -5.73 6.58 14.46
CA PRO A 254 -5.77 5.21 14.96
C PRO A 254 -6.60 4.21 14.16
N LYS A 255 -7.72 4.65 13.54
CA LYS A 255 -8.58 3.75 12.76
C LYS A 255 -7.94 3.19 11.49
N TYR A 256 -6.84 3.79 11.01
CA TYR A 256 -6.06 3.28 9.88
C TYR A 256 -4.88 2.43 10.31
N ASP A 257 -4.59 2.35 11.62
CA ASP A 257 -3.47 1.59 12.13
C ASP A 257 -3.83 0.12 12.34
N VAL A 258 -3.77 -0.64 11.26
CA VAL A 258 -4.02 -2.08 11.29
C VAL A 258 -3.01 -2.84 12.15
N ARG A 259 -1.81 -2.27 12.41
CA ARG A 259 -0.81 -2.92 13.28
C ARG A 259 -1.27 -2.99 14.73
N ARG A 260 -2.24 -2.15 15.14
CA ARG A 260 -2.88 -2.24 16.47
C ARG A 260 -3.63 -3.55 16.68
N CYS A 261 -4.00 -4.26 15.61
CA CYS A 261 -4.62 -5.58 15.71
C CYS A 261 -3.61 -6.69 15.99
N VAL A 262 -2.30 -6.44 15.83
CA VAL A 262 -1.25 -7.42 16.10
C VAL A 262 -0.77 -7.25 17.54
N ILE A 263 -1.00 -8.26 18.37
CA ILE A 263 -0.74 -8.21 19.82
C ILE A 263 0.29 -9.28 20.22
N PRO A 264 1.06 -9.08 21.30
CA PRO A 264 1.88 -10.16 21.86
C PRO A 264 1.00 -11.26 22.47
N ASP A 265 1.58 -12.43 22.75
CA ASP A 265 0.93 -13.41 23.61
C ASP A 265 0.81 -12.89 25.06
N GLU A 266 -0.04 -13.55 25.84
CA GLU A 266 -0.23 -13.19 27.25
C GLU A 266 1.08 -13.26 28.03
N GLY A 267 1.35 -12.22 28.84
CA GLY A 267 2.60 -12.08 29.60
C GLY A 267 3.85 -11.79 28.74
N CYS A 268 3.67 -11.53 27.44
CA CYS A 268 4.75 -11.23 26.51
C CYS A 268 4.74 -9.77 26.05
N VAL A 269 5.85 -9.39 25.42
CA VAL A 269 6.12 -8.08 24.83
C VAL A 269 6.64 -8.27 23.41
N LEU A 270 6.20 -7.42 22.49
CA LEU A 270 6.76 -7.29 21.14
C LEU A 270 7.98 -6.38 21.18
N ILE A 271 9.04 -6.74 20.45
CA ILE A 271 10.25 -5.93 20.30
C ILE A 271 10.59 -5.87 18.81
N GLU A 272 10.70 -4.66 18.25
CA GLU A 272 11.12 -4.40 16.89
C GLU A 272 12.51 -3.77 16.92
N ALA A 273 13.45 -4.32 16.15
CA ALA A 273 14.75 -3.72 15.92
C ALA A 273 14.89 -3.34 14.44
N ASP A 274 15.06 -2.05 14.17
CA ASP A 274 15.09 -1.43 12.84
C ASP A 274 16.50 -0.92 12.51
N LEU A 275 16.95 -1.15 11.28
CA LEU A 275 18.24 -0.65 10.79
C LEU A 275 18.12 0.84 10.41
N GLY A 276 18.57 1.71 11.31
CA GLY A 276 18.40 3.15 11.23
C GLY A 276 18.98 3.79 9.96
N GLN A 277 18.09 4.24 9.07
CA GLN A 277 18.41 4.89 7.80
C GLN A 277 19.39 4.08 6.92
N ALA A 278 19.27 2.75 6.98
CA ALA A 278 20.21 1.79 6.40
C ALA A 278 20.54 2.06 4.93
N GLU A 279 19.53 2.18 4.06
CA GLU A 279 19.75 2.39 2.62
C GLU A 279 20.48 3.70 2.33
N ALA A 280 20.16 4.77 3.07
CA ALA A 280 20.82 6.07 2.88
C ALA A 280 22.30 5.99 3.26
N ARG A 281 22.62 5.29 4.36
CA ARG A 281 24.00 5.06 4.82
C ARG A 281 24.79 4.26 3.80
N VAL A 282 24.26 3.12 3.38
CA VAL A 282 24.93 2.28 2.36
C VAL A 282 25.15 3.07 1.07
N THR A 283 24.15 3.83 0.61
CA THR A 283 24.27 4.66 -0.59
C THR A 283 25.39 5.69 -0.47
N ALA A 284 25.51 6.37 0.69
CA ALA A 284 26.57 7.35 0.90
C ALA A 284 27.96 6.71 0.87
N TYR A 285 28.13 5.53 1.48
CA TYR A 285 29.39 4.80 1.48
C TYR A 285 29.76 4.28 0.07
N LEU A 286 28.82 3.69 -0.67
CA LEU A 286 29.02 3.28 -2.07
C LEU A 286 29.34 4.47 -2.98
N ALA A 287 28.73 5.63 -2.70
CA ALA A 287 28.99 6.85 -3.44
C ALA A 287 30.34 7.49 -3.10
N ASN A 288 30.90 7.19 -1.92
CA ASN A 288 31.97 7.93 -1.26
C ASN A 288 31.57 9.41 -1.01
N ASP A 289 30.37 9.58 -0.45
CA ASP A 289 29.75 10.88 -0.14
C ASP A 289 30.25 11.42 1.20
N GLU A 290 31.50 11.89 1.19
CA GLU A 290 32.22 12.35 2.38
C GLU A 290 31.44 13.35 3.26
N PRO A 291 30.78 14.38 2.70
CA PRO A 291 30.03 15.34 3.51
C PRO A 291 28.89 14.71 4.31
N LEU A 292 28.23 13.68 3.76
CA LEU A 292 27.14 12.98 4.45
C LEU A 292 27.69 11.94 5.43
N ILE A 293 28.75 11.22 5.06
CA ILE A 293 29.39 10.24 5.96
C ILE A 293 29.86 10.92 7.25
N ARG A 294 30.56 12.05 7.16
CA ARG A 294 31.03 12.80 8.35
C ARG A 294 29.89 13.32 9.21
N ARG A 295 28.77 13.72 8.62
CA ARG A 295 27.62 14.22 9.39
C ARG A 295 27.03 13.17 10.32
N TRP A 296 27.07 11.90 9.92
CA TRP A 296 26.63 10.79 10.78
C TRP A 296 27.58 10.46 11.94
N GLU A 297 28.77 11.07 12.01
CA GLU A 297 29.62 11.01 13.22
C GLU A 297 28.99 11.78 14.38
N HIS A 298 28.05 12.70 14.09
CA HIS A 298 27.27 13.39 15.11
C HIS A 298 25.99 12.60 15.43
N ALA A 299 25.85 12.13 16.66
CA ALA A 299 24.72 11.30 17.11
C ALA A 299 23.34 11.96 16.91
N SER A 300 23.26 13.30 16.90
CA SER A 300 22.01 14.06 16.71
C SER A 300 21.69 14.39 15.25
N PHE A 301 22.49 13.93 14.28
CA PHE A 301 22.30 14.30 12.89
C PHE A 301 21.09 13.59 12.26
N ASP A 302 20.14 14.38 11.78
CA ASP A 302 18.98 13.91 11.05
C ASP A 302 19.13 14.17 9.55
N VAL A 303 19.33 13.10 8.79
CA VAL A 303 19.51 13.16 7.33
C VAL A 303 18.29 13.72 6.61
N HIS A 304 17.07 13.42 7.06
CA HIS A 304 15.86 13.91 6.39
C HIS A 304 15.65 15.40 6.66
N LYS A 305 15.96 15.85 7.88
CA LYS A 305 15.95 17.27 8.23
C LYS A 305 16.98 18.05 7.41
N TRP A 306 18.17 17.50 7.23
CA TRP A 306 19.21 18.08 6.37
C TRP A 306 18.80 18.14 4.90
N MET A 307 18.20 17.08 4.37
CA MET A 307 17.71 17.06 2.98
C MET A 307 16.58 18.07 2.75
N ALA A 308 15.67 18.22 3.72
CA ALA A 308 14.65 19.25 3.68
C ALA A 308 15.27 20.65 3.75
N SER A 309 16.26 20.88 4.60
CA SER A 309 16.93 22.18 4.71
C SER A 309 17.62 22.58 3.40
N ILE A 310 18.24 21.63 2.70
CA ILE A 310 18.80 21.85 1.35
C ILE A 310 17.69 22.13 0.33
N ALA A 311 16.57 21.40 0.38
CA ALA A 311 15.47 21.57 -0.56
C ALA A 311 14.77 22.93 -0.42
N PHE A 312 14.67 23.45 0.80
CA PHE A 312 14.07 24.74 1.12
C PHE A 312 15.06 25.90 1.18
N GLU A 313 16.37 25.62 1.11
CA GLU A 313 17.46 26.61 1.23
C GLU A 313 17.35 27.41 2.55
N LYS A 314 17.11 26.68 3.65
CA LYS A 314 16.97 27.25 5.01
C LYS A 314 17.78 26.47 6.04
N GLU A 315 17.88 26.99 7.25
CA GLU A 315 18.64 26.33 8.32
C GLU A 315 17.96 25.04 8.78
N MET A 316 18.75 24.05 9.22
CA MET A 316 18.17 22.78 9.70
C MET A 316 17.22 23.03 10.87
N SER A 317 17.56 23.93 11.81
CA SER A 317 16.72 24.27 12.96
C SER A 317 15.31 24.76 12.59
N GLU A 318 15.16 25.37 11.41
CA GLU A 318 13.90 25.93 10.90
C GLU A 318 13.03 24.90 10.17
N VAL A 319 13.53 23.68 9.97
CA VAL A 319 12.77 22.59 9.34
C VAL A 319 11.76 22.02 10.33
N THR A 320 10.49 22.13 9.96
CA THR A 320 9.36 21.57 10.69
C THR A 320 9.30 20.04 10.58
N LYS A 321 8.58 19.39 11.50
CA LYS A 321 8.35 17.94 11.46
C LYS A 321 7.71 17.48 10.15
N GLY A 322 6.76 18.25 9.61
CA GLY A 322 6.11 17.95 8.33
C GLY A 322 7.07 18.05 7.15
N GLU A 323 7.86 19.12 7.06
CA GLU A 323 8.86 19.26 5.99
C GLU A 323 9.90 18.15 6.02
N ARG A 324 10.39 17.78 7.21
CA ARG A 324 11.29 16.64 7.39
C ARG A 324 10.67 15.34 6.84
N GLU A 325 9.47 15.00 7.30
CA GLU A 325 8.85 13.70 6.99
C GLU A 325 8.45 13.59 5.52
N TYR A 326 7.91 14.65 4.92
CA TYR A 326 7.29 14.57 3.60
C TYR A 326 8.19 15.04 2.48
N ILE A 327 8.98 16.10 2.71
CA ILE A 327 9.89 16.66 1.70
C ILE A 327 11.27 16.02 1.86
N GLY A 328 11.83 16.08 3.07
CA GLY A 328 13.17 15.58 3.37
C GLY A 328 13.36 14.10 3.06
N LYS A 329 12.45 13.25 3.52
CA LYS A 329 12.47 11.80 3.26
C LYS A 329 12.31 11.49 1.77
N THR A 330 11.32 12.10 1.13
CA THR A 330 11.00 11.83 -0.28
C THR A 330 12.09 12.34 -1.22
N VAL A 331 12.66 13.53 -0.97
CA VAL A 331 13.79 14.05 -1.76
C VAL A 331 15.06 13.24 -1.54
N SER A 332 15.30 12.76 -0.31
CA SER A 332 16.44 11.87 0.00
C SER A 332 16.38 10.59 -0.83
N HIS A 333 15.21 9.93 -0.84
CA HIS A 333 14.99 8.72 -1.62
C HIS A 333 15.06 9.00 -3.13
N ALA A 334 14.42 10.09 -3.58
CA ALA A 334 14.45 10.50 -4.97
C ALA A 334 15.88 10.77 -5.47
N ALA A 335 16.67 11.49 -4.67
CA ALA A 335 18.05 11.84 -4.98
C ALA A 335 19.00 10.65 -4.92
N ASN A 336 18.79 9.64 -4.05
CA ASN A 336 19.65 8.45 -4.01
C ASN A 336 19.51 7.59 -5.28
N TYR A 337 18.28 7.46 -5.79
CA TYR A 337 17.95 6.54 -6.89
C TYR A 337 17.67 7.23 -8.23
N GLY A 338 18.10 8.48 -8.39
CA GLY A 338 18.02 9.19 -9.66
C GLY A 338 16.58 9.42 -10.17
N THR A 339 15.66 9.62 -9.24
CA THR A 339 14.25 9.92 -9.56
C THR A 339 14.13 11.32 -10.14
N GLY A 340 13.38 11.46 -11.23
CA GLY A 340 13.16 12.76 -11.88
C GLY A 340 12.21 13.66 -11.10
N ALA A 341 12.33 14.98 -11.29
CA ALA A 341 11.55 16.00 -10.56
C ALA A 341 10.04 15.79 -10.66
N LYS A 342 9.52 15.38 -11.83
CA LYS A 342 8.09 15.08 -12.01
C LYS A 342 7.62 13.93 -11.13
N THR A 343 8.39 12.85 -11.03
CA THR A 343 8.07 11.69 -10.20
C THR A 343 8.22 12.05 -8.72
N TYR A 344 9.25 12.82 -8.35
CA TYR A 344 9.41 13.34 -7.00
C TYR A 344 8.21 14.21 -6.56
N MET A 345 7.81 15.18 -7.40
CA MET A 345 6.62 16.00 -7.19
C MET A 345 5.36 15.14 -7.04
N GLN A 346 5.19 14.14 -7.91
CA GLN A 346 4.06 13.23 -7.83
C GLN A 346 4.05 12.42 -6.54
N ALA A 347 5.19 11.93 -6.06
CA ALA A 347 5.27 11.19 -4.81
C ALA A 347 4.84 12.06 -3.62
N VAL A 348 5.38 13.28 -3.50
CA VAL A 348 4.97 14.22 -2.43
C VAL A 348 3.48 14.56 -2.54
N ASN A 349 3.01 14.94 -3.74
CA ASN A 349 1.63 15.37 -3.93
C ASN A 349 0.62 14.22 -3.90
N SER A 350 1.06 12.98 -4.12
CA SER A 350 0.21 11.80 -3.99
C SER A 350 -0.22 11.57 -2.56
N GLU A 351 0.40 12.23 -1.58
CA GLU A 351 0.05 12.16 -0.18
C GLU A 351 -0.44 13.52 0.35
N SER A 352 -0.78 14.49 -0.50
CA SER A 352 -1.14 15.85 -0.03
C SER A 352 -2.35 15.91 0.91
N ASP A 353 -3.25 14.92 0.84
CA ASP A 353 -4.36 14.71 1.78
C ASP A 353 -3.90 14.19 3.15
N VAL A 354 -2.71 13.61 3.22
CA VAL A 354 -2.01 13.16 4.45
C VAL A 354 -1.22 14.29 5.04
N THR A 355 -0.45 14.92 4.19
CA THR A 355 0.65 15.76 4.61
C THR A 355 0.19 17.20 4.75
N GLY A 356 -0.82 17.62 3.99
CA GLY A 356 -1.13 19.04 3.75
C GLY A 356 -0.09 19.72 2.86
N PHE A 357 0.92 18.98 2.38
CA PHE A 357 1.99 19.51 1.55
C PHE A 357 1.73 19.22 0.08
N THR A 358 1.88 20.25 -0.73
CA THR A 358 1.99 20.13 -2.18
C THR A 358 3.20 20.91 -2.65
N ILE A 359 3.94 20.34 -3.59
CA ILE A 359 5.05 21.03 -4.25
C ILE A 359 4.77 21.21 -5.74
N SER A 360 5.30 22.29 -6.30
CA SER A 360 5.28 22.53 -7.74
C SER A 360 6.41 21.77 -8.43
N LEU A 361 6.29 21.58 -9.75
CA LEU A 361 7.36 20.99 -10.54
C LEU A 361 8.65 21.82 -10.44
N ALA A 362 8.53 23.15 -10.50
CA ALA A 362 9.67 24.06 -10.37
C ALA A 362 10.38 23.93 -9.01
N PHE A 363 9.63 23.76 -7.92
CA PHE A 363 10.23 23.46 -6.62
C PHE A 363 10.95 22.13 -6.62
N ALA A 364 10.32 21.07 -7.17
CA ALA A 364 10.91 19.74 -7.25
C ALA A 364 12.22 19.72 -8.07
N GLU A 365 12.29 20.48 -9.17
CA GLU A 365 13.49 20.64 -9.99
C GLU A 365 14.61 21.34 -9.23
N ARG A 366 14.30 22.47 -8.59
CA ARG A 366 15.29 23.20 -7.77
C ARG A 366 15.79 22.37 -6.59
N ALA A 367 14.90 21.73 -5.85
CA ALA A 367 15.25 20.91 -4.69
C ALA A 367 16.21 19.77 -5.08
N LEU A 368 15.91 19.01 -6.15
CA LEU A 368 16.81 17.96 -6.63
C LEU A 368 18.14 18.53 -7.14
N ALA A 369 18.12 19.69 -7.82
CA ALA A 369 19.36 20.35 -8.25
C ALA A 369 20.24 20.75 -7.05
N SER A 370 19.65 21.34 -6.00
CA SER A 370 20.35 21.72 -4.77
C SER A 370 20.91 20.50 -4.03
N VAL A 371 20.15 19.41 -3.90
CA VAL A 371 20.65 18.16 -3.30
C VAL A 371 21.81 17.58 -4.11
N HIS A 372 21.71 17.52 -5.45
CA HIS A 372 22.81 17.01 -6.27
C HIS A 372 24.06 17.91 -6.28
N ARG A 373 23.90 19.23 -6.07
CA ARG A 373 25.03 20.14 -5.86
C ARG A 373 25.70 19.89 -4.52
N ALA A 374 24.92 19.65 -3.47
CA ALA A 374 25.44 19.31 -2.14
C ALA A 374 26.07 17.91 -2.10
N ARG A 375 25.60 16.99 -2.96
CA ARG A 375 26.01 15.57 -3.00
C ARG A 375 26.52 15.16 -4.39
N PRO A 376 27.62 15.75 -4.89
CA PRO A 376 28.12 15.47 -6.25
C PRO A 376 28.61 14.02 -6.42
N ALA A 377 28.97 13.36 -5.31
CA ALA A 377 29.43 11.97 -5.28
C ALA A 377 28.40 10.98 -5.86
N LEU A 378 27.09 11.24 -5.68
CA LEU A 378 26.02 10.41 -6.22
C LEU A 378 26.11 10.25 -7.74
N LYS A 379 26.27 11.36 -8.46
CA LYS A 379 26.38 11.33 -9.93
C LYS A 379 27.64 10.59 -10.40
N LYS A 380 28.74 10.69 -9.64
CA LYS A 380 29.97 9.93 -9.93
C LYS A 380 29.73 8.43 -9.77
N TRP A 381 29.04 8.04 -8.70
CA TRP A 381 28.68 6.64 -8.47
C TRP A 381 27.73 6.08 -9.52
N TRP A 382 26.68 6.81 -9.91
CA TRP A 382 25.77 6.36 -10.98
C TRP A 382 26.49 6.09 -12.29
N ARG A 383 27.51 6.90 -12.64
CA ARG A 383 28.35 6.66 -13.82
C ARG A 383 29.20 5.40 -13.68
N ARG A 384 29.69 5.08 -12.48
CA ARG A 384 30.39 3.81 -12.23
C ARG A 384 29.45 2.61 -12.43
N VAL A 385 28.22 2.71 -11.92
CA VAL A 385 27.19 1.68 -12.12
C VAL A 385 26.86 1.51 -13.61
N ASP A 386 26.65 2.59 -14.36
CA ASP A 386 26.43 2.52 -15.82
C ASP A 386 27.60 1.85 -16.55
N ALA A 387 28.84 2.21 -16.19
CA ALA A 387 30.03 1.60 -16.78
C ALA A 387 30.12 0.08 -16.50
N ALA A 388 29.79 -0.35 -15.27
CA ALA A 388 29.73 -1.77 -14.91
C ALA A 388 28.64 -2.52 -15.70
N LEU A 389 27.45 -1.93 -15.84
CA LEU A 389 26.38 -2.50 -16.65
C LEU A 389 26.78 -2.67 -18.12
N ARG A 390 27.42 -1.65 -18.71
CA ARG A 390 27.83 -1.70 -20.13
C ARG A 390 28.94 -2.69 -20.41
N SER A 391 29.87 -2.85 -19.47
CA SER A 391 31.04 -3.71 -19.64
C SER A 391 30.73 -5.18 -19.32
N GLN A 392 30.00 -5.44 -18.24
CA GLN A 392 29.81 -6.79 -17.69
C GLN A 392 28.35 -7.24 -17.69
N GLY A 393 27.39 -6.32 -17.78
CA GLY A 393 25.96 -6.61 -17.64
C GLY A 393 25.58 -7.13 -16.24
N THR A 394 26.48 -7.04 -15.26
CA THR A 394 26.29 -7.61 -13.91
C THR A 394 26.79 -6.66 -12.84
N LEU A 395 26.20 -6.74 -11.65
CA LEU A 395 26.70 -6.09 -10.43
C LEU A 395 26.88 -7.14 -9.33
N THR A 396 27.82 -6.91 -8.43
CA THR A 396 28.08 -7.76 -7.26
C THR A 396 28.10 -6.90 -5.99
N THR A 397 27.33 -7.30 -4.97
CA THR A 397 27.25 -6.57 -3.70
C THR A 397 28.49 -6.79 -2.83
N VAL A 398 28.59 -6.02 -1.74
CA VAL A 398 29.69 -6.12 -0.75
C VAL A 398 29.82 -7.52 -0.15
N TRP A 399 28.71 -8.26 -0.10
CA TRP A 399 28.62 -9.60 0.45
C TRP A 399 28.76 -10.70 -0.61
N GLY A 400 28.90 -10.35 -1.89
CA GLY A 400 29.15 -11.29 -2.98
C GLY A 400 27.90 -11.69 -3.78
N ARG A 401 26.73 -11.11 -3.50
CA ARG A 401 25.51 -11.38 -4.28
C ARG A 401 25.63 -10.77 -5.67
N LYS A 402 25.50 -11.60 -6.70
CA LYS A 402 25.60 -11.18 -8.10
C LYS A 402 24.22 -11.11 -8.75
N ARG A 403 23.95 -10.03 -9.49
CA ARG A 403 22.77 -9.88 -10.34
C ARG A 403 23.17 -9.57 -11.78
N THR A 404 22.51 -10.23 -12.73
CA THR A 404 22.63 -9.97 -14.16
C THR A 404 21.47 -9.10 -14.64
N PHE A 405 21.77 -8.03 -15.36
CA PHE A 405 20.80 -7.10 -15.91
C PHE A 405 20.68 -7.33 -17.41
N PHE A 406 19.53 -7.84 -17.84
CA PHE A 406 19.25 -8.09 -19.27
C PHE A 406 18.60 -6.90 -19.97
N GLY A 407 18.26 -5.85 -19.22
CA GLY A 407 17.67 -4.63 -19.75
C GLY A 407 18.63 -3.94 -20.73
N ARG A 408 18.10 -3.55 -21.89
CA ARG A 408 18.83 -2.74 -22.87
C ARG A 408 18.54 -1.27 -22.63
N ARG A 409 19.50 -0.40 -22.98
CA ARG A 409 19.26 1.05 -22.94
C ARG A 409 18.09 1.40 -23.84
N GLN A 410 17.01 1.93 -23.26
CA GLN A 410 15.84 2.39 -24.02
C GLN A 410 15.70 3.90 -23.89
N GLY A 411 15.72 4.61 -25.03
CA GLY A 411 15.51 6.05 -25.11
C GLY A 411 16.76 6.90 -24.87
N ASP A 412 16.53 8.20 -24.75
CA ASP A 412 17.50 9.30 -24.67
C ASP A 412 17.79 9.78 -23.22
N GLY A 413 17.07 9.26 -22.23
CA GLY A 413 17.25 9.60 -20.82
C GLY A 413 18.64 9.25 -20.25
N TRP A 414 19.11 10.07 -19.31
CA TRP A 414 20.39 9.88 -18.60
C TRP A 414 20.40 8.65 -17.67
N LEU A 415 19.26 8.32 -17.04
CA LEU A 415 19.03 7.10 -16.26
C LEU A 415 17.72 6.45 -16.73
N ASP A 416 17.81 5.35 -17.46
CA ASP A 416 16.63 4.60 -17.87
C ASP A 416 16.13 3.68 -16.73
N HIS A 417 15.16 2.82 -17.03
CA HIS A 417 14.58 1.92 -16.02
C HIS A 417 15.63 0.93 -15.47
N THR A 418 16.40 0.30 -16.35
CA THR A 418 17.45 -0.68 -16.00
C THR A 418 18.50 -0.03 -15.10
N HIS A 419 18.91 1.20 -15.42
CA HIS A 419 19.93 1.89 -14.64
C HIS A 419 19.42 2.24 -13.24
N LYS A 420 18.16 2.65 -13.09
CA LYS A 420 17.56 2.91 -11.77
C LYS A 420 17.47 1.64 -10.92
N GLU A 421 17.11 0.51 -11.53
CA GLU A 421 17.11 -0.79 -10.84
C GLU A 421 18.51 -1.19 -10.38
N ALA A 422 19.52 -0.97 -11.23
CA ALA A 422 20.91 -1.27 -10.93
C ALA A 422 21.47 -0.40 -9.80
N ILE A 423 21.16 0.90 -9.79
CA ILE A 423 21.54 1.82 -8.70
C ILE A 423 20.89 1.38 -7.38
N ALA A 424 19.65 0.90 -7.41
CA ALA A 424 18.94 0.43 -6.23
C ALA A 424 19.43 -0.94 -5.72
N PHE A 425 19.99 -1.78 -6.59
CA PHE A 425 20.36 -3.15 -6.26
C PHE A 425 21.38 -3.24 -5.11
N GLU A 426 22.51 -2.53 -5.20
CA GLU A 426 23.57 -2.66 -4.19
C GLU A 426 23.13 -2.17 -2.80
N PRO A 427 22.55 -0.95 -2.63
CA PRO A 427 22.07 -0.50 -1.33
C PRO A 427 21.02 -1.42 -0.71
N GLN A 428 20.01 -1.82 -1.48
CA GLN A 428 18.91 -2.65 -0.97
C GLN A 428 19.40 -4.03 -0.57
N SER A 429 20.31 -4.62 -1.35
CA SER A 429 20.83 -5.95 -1.06
C SER A 429 21.76 -5.97 0.13
N ALA A 430 22.64 -4.96 0.28
CA ALA A 430 23.51 -4.89 1.44
C ALA A 430 22.73 -4.76 2.76
N VAL A 431 21.64 -4.00 2.77
CA VAL A 431 20.75 -3.90 3.93
C VAL A 431 20.04 -5.23 4.19
N ALA A 432 19.53 -5.89 3.15
CA ALA A 432 18.88 -7.19 3.28
C ALA A 432 19.85 -8.26 3.81
N ASP A 433 21.08 -8.29 3.31
CA ASP A 433 22.11 -9.24 3.76
C ASP A 433 22.47 -9.01 5.23
N VAL A 434 22.62 -7.75 5.70
CA VAL A 434 22.83 -7.43 7.13
C VAL A 434 21.66 -7.92 7.98
N LEU A 435 20.43 -7.61 7.56
CA LEU A 435 19.23 -8.01 8.30
C LEU A 435 19.12 -9.54 8.39
N ASN A 436 19.34 -10.24 7.28
CA ASN A 436 19.29 -11.70 7.19
C ASN A 436 20.40 -12.37 8.01
N MET A 437 21.63 -11.84 7.98
CA MET A 437 22.73 -12.34 8.80
C MET A 437 22.45 -12.15 10.29
N GLY A 438 21.95 -10.98 10.70
CA GLY A 438 21.61 -10.73 12.10
C GLY A 438 20.40 -11.55 12.57
N LEU A 439 19.41 -11.74 11.70
CA LEU A 439 18.28 -12.64 11.93
C LEU A 439 18.75 -14.07 12.15
N LEU A 440 19.64 -14.58 11.29
CA LEU A 440 20.18 -15.94 11.41
C LEU A 440 21.04 -16.09 12.67
N ALA A 441 21.86 -15.08 13.00
CA ALA A 441 22.63 -15.07 14.24
C ALA A 441 21.74 -15.09 15.49
N TYR A 442 20.62 -14.36 15.47
CA TYR A 442 19.63 -14.42 16.56
C TYR A 442 18.93 -15.77 16.61
N TRP A 443 18.55 -16.32 15.44
CA TRP A 443 17.94 -17.63 15.30
C TRP A 443 18.79 -18.72 15.96
N ASP A 444 20.07 -18.81 15.61
CA ASP A 444 20.94 -19.87 16.12
C ASP A 444 21.15 -19.79 17.65
N ARG A 445 21.32 -18.57 18.16
CA ARG A 445 21.77 -18.34 19.55
C ARG A 445 20.62 -18.16 20.54
N PHE A 446 19.55 -17.48 20.14
CA PHE A 446 18.57 -16.92 21.07
C PHE A 446 17.13 -17.29 20.77
N ASP A 447 16.80 -17.64 19.53
CA ASP A 447 15.43 -17.99 19.16
C ASP A 447 14.90 -19.19 19.97
N GLY A 448 13.71 -19.04 20.54
CA GLY A 448 13.10 -20.00 21.45
C GLY A 448 13.71 -20.06 22.86
N ARG A 449 14.81 -19.35 23.12
CA ARG A 449 15.49 -19.30 24.43
C ARG A 449 15.25 -17.97 25.15
N LEU A 450 15.55 -16.87 24.46
CA LEU A 450 15.44 -15.52 24.99
C LEU A 450 14.25 -14.74 24.41
N GLY A 451 13.77 -15.16 23.24
CA GLY A 451 12.59 -14.64 22.56
C GLY A 451 12.43 -15.35 21.23
N THR A 452 11.30 -15.21 20.58
CA THR A 452 11.02 -15.85 19.28
C THR A 452 10.89 -14.81 18.19
N ILE A 453 11.52 -15.07 17.05
CA ILE A 453 11.33 -14.27 15.84
C ILE A 453 9.91 -14.49 15.33
N MET A 454 9.20 -13.37 15.15
CA MET A 454 7.79 -13.34 14.76
C MET A 454 7.59 -12.86 13.32
N LEU A 455 8.41 -11.91 12.85
CA LEU A 455 8.35 -11.41 11.49
C LEU A 455 9.66 -10.69 11.11
N GLN A 456 10.01 -10.69 9.82
CA GLN A 456 10.96 -9.74 9.25
C GLN A 456 10.21 -8.73 8.37
N ILE A 457 10.39 -7.44 8.62
CA ILE A 457 9.71 -6.34 7.94
C ILE A 457 10.74 -5.40 7.30
N HIS A 458 10.95 -5.50 5.99
CA HIS A 458 11.87 -4.63 5.23
C HIS A 458 13.29 -4.52 5.81
N ASP A 459 13.51 -3.57 6.71
CA ASP A 459 14.74 -3.19 7.43
C ASP A 459 14.71 -3.52 8.93
N ALA A 460 13.66 -4.21 9.40
CA ALA A 460 13.44 -4.55 10.80
C ALA A 460 13.17 -6.03 11.06
N VAL A 461 13.48 -6.48 12.28
CA VAL A 461 13.09 -7.79 12.83
C VAL A 461 12.16 -7.57 14.02
N LEU A 462 11.01 -8.22 13.99
CA LEU A 462 10.05 -8.28 15.08
C LEU A 462 10.22 -9.61 15.83
N ILE A 463 10.51 -9.52 17.13
CA ILE A 463 10.54 -10.65 18.05
C ILE A 463 9.48 -10.49 19.13
N GLN A 464 9.20 -11.57 19.83
CA GLN A 464 8.39 -11.56 21.05
C GLN A 464 9.14 -12.28 22.17
N THR A 465 8.99 -11.81 23.40
CA THR A 465 9.52 -12.50 24.60
C THR A 465 8.62 -12.27 25.80
N GLU A 466 8.81 -13.04 26.87
CA GLU A 466 8.19 -12.76 28.16
C GLU A 466 8.64 -11.38 28.67
N THR A 467 7.70 -10.60 29.21
CA THR A 467 7.96 -9.21 29.65
C THR A 467 9.21 -9.06 30.55
N PRO A 468 9.49 -9.94 31.53
CA PRO A 468 10.70 -9.85 32.35
C PRO A 468 12.01 -9.97 31.57
N LYS A 469 12.01 -10.62 30.39
CA LYS A 469 13.19 -10.85 29.55
C LYS A 469 13.42 -9.73 28.52
N ARG A 470 12.52 -8.74 28.44
CA ARG A 470 12.52 -7.67 27.42
C ARG A 470 13.90 -7.06 27.19
N ALA A 471 14.53 -6.53 28.23
CA ALA A 471 15.80 -5.80 28.11
C ALA A 471 16.93 -6.68 27.57
N MET A 472 16.99 -7.94 28.04
CA MET A 472 17.98 -8.90 27.56
C MET A 472 17.74 -9.28 26.10
N ALA A 473 16.49 -9.55 25.71
CA ALA A 473 16.12 -9.90 24.34
C ALA A 473 16.39 -8.75 23.37
N ALA A 474 16.03 -7.52 23.74
CA ALA A 474 16.32 -6.31 22.99
C ALA A 474 17.83 -6.13 22.76
N GLN A 475 18.64 -6.28 23.81
CA GLN A 475 20.10 -6.17 23.70
C GLN A 475 20.69 -7.27 22.82
N ALA A 476 20.22 -8.51 22.96
CA ALA A 476 20.68 -9.63 22.14
C ALA A 476 20.36 -9.43 20.66
N LEU A 477 19.14 -8.99 20.34
CA LEU A 477 18.72 -8.69 18.97
C LEU A 477 19.54 -7.56 18.37
N LYS A 478 19.72 -6.47 19.13
CA LYS A 478 20.56 -5.33 18.74
C LYS A 478 22.00 -5.76 18.44
N SER A 479 22.59 -6.57 19.31
CA SER A 479 23.94 -7.10 19.11
C SER A 479 24.05 -8.00 17.88
N CYS A 480 23.03 -8.81 17.56
CA CYS A 480 23.04 -9.66 16.36
C CYS A 480 22.93 -8.83 15.06
N LEU A 481 22.20 -7.71 15.09
CA LEU A 481 22.03 -6.81 13.94
C LEU A 481 23.18 -5.81 13.76
N THR A 482 24.06 -5.66 14.76
CA THR A 482 25.23 -4.78 14.69
C THR A 482 26.37 -5.48 13.95
N ILE A 483 26.31 -5.46 12.61
CA ILE A 483 27.28 -6.13 11.74
C ILE A 483 28.12 -5.09 10.99
N PRO A 484 29.46 -5.04 11.17
CA PRO A 484 30.32 -4.18 10.38
C PRO A 484 30.40 -4.70 8.95
N MET A 485 30.28 -3.79 7.97
CA MET A 485 30.47 -4.08 6.56
C MET A 485 31.57 -3.21 5.97
N LYS A 486 32.47 -3.80 5.19
CA LYS A 486 33.53 -3.08 4.50
C LYS A 486 33.06 -2.62 3.12
N ILE A 487 33.01 -1.31 2.90
CA ILE A 487 32.68 -0.69 1.61
C ILE A 487 33.91 0.11 1.13
N GLY A 488 34.63 -0.48 0.17
CA GLY A 488 35.92 0.06 -0.27
C GLY A 488 36.93 0.06 0.88
N GLU A 489 37.45 1.23 1.22
CA GLU A 489 38.43 1.43 2.30
C GLU A 489 37.78 1.73 3.66
N ARG A 490 36.45 1.85 3.71
CA ARG A 490 35.72 2.24 4.92
C ARG A 490 34.94 1.08 5.50
N GLU A 491 34.74 1.14 6.81
CA GLU A 491 33.82 0.26 7.53
C GLU A 491 32.55 1.03 7.88
N LEU A 492 31.39 0.43 7.60
CA LEU A 492 30.08 0.92 7.99
C LEU A 492 29.46 -0.06 8.98
N THR A 493 29.08 0.44 10.15
CA THR A 493 28.14 -0.26 11.04
C THR A 493 26.85 0.55 11.07
N ILE A 494 25.73 -0.08 10.72
CA ILE A 494 24.42 0.58 10.71
C ILE A 494 23.89 0.60 12.15
N PRO A 495 23.44 1.76 12.68
CA PRO A 495 22.83 1.81 14.00
C PRO A 495 21.50 1.04 14.00
N VAL A 496 21.20 0.42 15.15
CA VAL A 496 19.98 -0.34 15.37
C VAL A 496 19.12 0.38 16.40
N ASP A 497 17.97 0.83 15.94
CA ASP A 497 16.93 1.46 16.76
C ASP A 497 15.99 0.36 17.26
N VAL A 498 15.70 0.34 18.56
CA VAL A 498 14.86 -0.69 19.17
C VAL A 498 13.62 -0.01 19.75
N SER A 499 12.46 -0.62 19.52
CA SER A 499 11.20 -0.22 20.14
C SER A 499 10.45 -1.46 20.63
N TRP A 500 9.51 -1.29 21.55
CA TRP A 500 8.76 -2.39 22.15
C TRP A 500 7.33 -1.99 22.54
N SER A 501 6.45 -2.99 22.66
CA SER A 501 5.08 -2.79 23.17
C SER A 501 4.53 -4.05 23.82
N GLU A 502 3.90 -3.87 24.97
CA GLU A 502 3.08 -4.90 25.63
C GLU A 502 1.64 -4.91 25.11
N ARG A 503 1.25 -3.89 24.32
CA ARG A 503 -0.14 -3.71 23.87
C ARG A 503 -0.34 -4.22 22.46
N SER A 504 0.40 -3.67 21.51
CA SER A 504 0.27 -4.01 20.10
C SER A 504 1.44 -3.48 19.27
N TRP A 505 1.63 -4.03 18.08
CA TRP A 505 2.66 -3.57 17.14
C TRP A 505 2.41 -2.14 16.62
N GLY A 506 1.18 -1.63 16.69
CA GLY A 506 0.88 -0.23 16.37
C GLY A 506 1.22 0.76 17.49
N GLU A 507 1.53 0.25 18.69
CA GLU A 507 1.74 1.04 19.91
C GLU A 507 3.15 0.84 20.47
N MET A 508 4.16 0.80 19.60
CA MET A 508 5.56 0.63 19.96
C MET A 508 6.15 1.94 20.50
N GLU A 509 6.91 1.82 21.59
CA GLU A 509 7.63 2.91 22.25
C GLU A 509 9.14 2.63 22.20
N GLU A 510 9.96 3.69 22.07
CA GLU A 510 11.44 3.58 22.01
C GLU A 510 12.05 3.11 23.35
#